data_AF-A0A839NZG0-F1
#
_entry.id   AF-A0A839NZG0-F1
#
_cell.length_a   1.000
_cell.length_b   1.000
_cell.length_c   1.000
_cell.angle_alpha   90.00
_cell.angle_beta   90.00
_cell.angle_gamma   90.00
#
_symmetry.space_group_name_H-M   'P 1'
#
loop_
_entity.id
_entity.type
_entity.pdbx_description
1 polymer ?
#
loop_
_entity_poly.entity_id
_entity_poly.type
_entity_poly.pdbx_seq_one_letter_code
_entity_poly.pdbx_strand_id
1 'polypeptide(L)'
;MEGASAQLEKIGELSRLATLAAERILEAQITDRPLSRDLFKALVCAAQLLEDHNAPWAPLVEQVLYEAGKRFREADAAREATDREPEGDGVVGSLTRFFSGFRRS
;
A
#
# COMPACT_ATOMS: atom_id res chain seq x y z
N MET A 1 34.94 5.49 -2.77
CA MET A 1 33.99 6.26 -1.94
C MET A 1 32.83 6.86 -2.76
N GLU A 2 32.91 6.98 -4.09
CA GLU A 2 31.82 7.50 -4.96
C GLU A 2 30.49 6.74 -4.93
N GLY A 3 30.51 5.41 -4.73
CA GLY A 3 29.29 4.60 -4.79
C GLY A 3 28.27 4.91 -3.69
N ALA A 4 28.73 5.26 -2.48
CA ALA A 4 27.85 5.58 -1.36
C ALA A 4 27.13 6.93 -1.56
N SER A 5 27.85 7.94 -2.08
CA SER A 5 27.30 9.27 -2.37
C SER A 5 26.21 9.19 -3.44
N ALA A 6 26.48 8.48 -4.54
CA ALA A 6 25.53 8.29 -5.63
C ALA A 6 24.28 7.49 -5.18
N GLN A 7 24.42 6.60 -4.21
CA GLN A 7 23.30 5.87 -3.63
C GLN A 7 22.41 6.77 -2.76
N LEU A 8 23.01 7.61 -1.92
CA LEU A 8 22.30 8.61 -1.11
C LEU A 8 21.51 9.59 -1.99
N GLU A 9 22.09 10.05 -3.09
CA GLU A 9 21.40 10.92 -4.06
C GLU A 9 20.18 10.23 -4.69
N LYS A 10 20.31 8.96 -5.08
CA LYS A 10 19.19 8.17 -5.62
C LYS A 10 18.06 7.98 -4.61
N ILE A 11 18.40 7.73 -3.34
CA ILE A 11 17.41 7.60 -2.27
C ILE A 11 16.71 8.96 -2.03
N GLY A 12 17.45 10.06 -2.06
CA GLY A 12 16.88 11.41 -1.97
C GLY A 12 15.92 11.72 -3.11
N GLU A 13 16.28 11.35 -4.35
CA GLU A 13 15.40 11.52 -5.50
C GLU A 13 14.17 10.61 -5.43
N LEU A 14 14.31 9.37 -4.95
CA LEU A 14 13.19 8.47 -4.73
C LEU A 14 12.20 9.05 -3.71
N SER A 15 12.69 9.63 -2.62
CA SER A 15 11.87 10.33 -1.62
C SER A 15 11.10 11.50 -2.22
N ARG A 16 11.76 12.28 -3.08
CA ARG A 16 11.13 13.38 -3.84
C ARG A 16 10.05 12.88 -4.80
N LEU A 17 10.32 11.82 -5.56
CA LEU A 17 9.38 11.22 -6.50
C LEU A 17 8.17 10.61 -5.78
N ALA A 18 8.39 9.93 -4.66
CA ALA A 18 7.31 9.41 -3.82
C ALA A 18 6.41 10.55 -3.30
N THR A 19 7.01 11.65 -2.84
CA THR A 19 6.27 12.83 -2.39
C THR A 19 5.43 13.42 -3.52
N LEU A 20 6.01 13.60 -4.71
CA LEU A 20 5.29 14.10 -5.88
C LEU A 20 4.12 13.18 -6.28
N ALA A 21 4.32 11.87 -6.22
CA ALA A 21 3.25 10.90 -6.48
C ALA A 21 2.12 11.01 -5.46
N ALA A 22 2.45 11.14 -4.17
CA ALA A 22 1.47 11.35 -3.11
C ALA A 22 0.66 12.65 -3.32
N GLU A 23 1.31 13.76 -3.69
CA GLU A 23 0.62 15.01 -4.03
C GLU A 23 -0.38 14.83 -5.17
N ARG A 24 0.02 14.19 -6.28
CA ARG A 24 -0.88 13.96 -7.42
C ARG A 24 -2.06 13.07 -7.05
N ILE A 25 -1.85 12.08 -6.18
CA ILE A 25 -2.92 11.22 -5.67
C ILE A 25 -3.89 12.00 -4.79
N LEU A 26 -3.41 12.91 -3.94
CA LEU A 26 -4.26 13.78 -3.13
C LEU A 26 -5.03 14.78 -3.99
N GLU A 27 -4.37 15.40 -4.97
CA GLU A 27 -4.99 16.31 -5.92
C GLU A 27 -6.11 15.62 -6.70
N ALA A 28 -5.91 14.37 -7.13
CA ALA A 28 -6.94 13.58 -7.79
C ALA A 28 -8.14 13.34 -6.87
N GLN A 29 -7.91 13.00 -5.59
CA GLN A 29 -8.98 12.82 -4.61
C GLN A 29 -9.76 14.12 -4.34
N ILE A 30 -9.07 15.26 -4.22
CA ILE A 30 -9.70 16.57 -3.98
C ILE A 30 -10.55 16.99 -5.19
N THR A 31 -10.09 16.70 -6.40
CA THR A 31 -10.77 17.09 -7.66
C THR A 31 -11.80 16.05 -8.11
N ASP A 32 -12.11 15.04 -7.27
CA ASP A 32 -12.97 13.90 -7.60
C ASP A 32 -12.61 13.20 -8.93
N ARG A 33 -11.31 13.19 -9.25
CA ARG A 33 -10.79 12.52 -10.44
C ARG A 33 -10.50 11.06 -10.13
N PRO A 34 -10.70 10.15 -11.12
CA PRO A 34 -10.36 8.76 -10.94
C PRO A 34 -8.88 8.61 -10.63
N LEU A 35 -8.58 7.92 -9.52
CA LEU A 35 -7.22 7.70 -9.06
C LEU A 35 -6.52 6.71 -10.01
N SER A 36 -5.38 7.12 -10.58
CA SER A 36 -4.57 6.23 -11.42
C SER A 36 -3.99 5.08 -10.59
N ARG A 37 -4.46 3.86 -10.86
CA ARG A 37 -3.98 2.64 -10.20
C ARG A 37 -2.47 2.45 -10.35
N ASP A 38 -1.91 2.83 -11.50
CA ASP A 38 -0.48 2.69 -11.77
C ASP A 38 0.33 3.69 -10.96
N LEU A 39 -0.17 4.91 -10.77
CA LEU A 39 0.45 5.91 -9.91
C LEU A 39 0.45 5.46 -8.44
N PHE A 40 -0.66 4.88 -7.98
CA PHE A 40 -0.72 4.32 -6.63
C PHE A 40 0.26 3.15 -6.43
N LYS A 41 0.33 2.22 -7.39
CA LYS A 41 1.31 1.13 -7.35
C LYS A 41 2.75 1.67 -7.32
N ALA A 42 3.05 2.67 -8.14
CA ALA A 42 4.37 3.31 -8.16
C ALA A 42 4.71 3.95 -6.80
N LEU A 43 3.74 4.60 -6.15
CA LEU A 43 3.92 5.13 -4.80
C LEU A 43 4.24 4.03 -3.77
N VAL A 44 3.50 2.92 -3.79
CA VAL A 44 3.72 1.78 -2.88
C VAL A 44 5.11 1.18 -3.11
N CYS A 45 5.52 0.97 -4.37
CA CYS A 45 6.85 0.47 -4.68
C CYS A 45 7.96 1.43 -4.22
N ALA A 46 7.76 2.75 -4.39
CA ALA A 46 8.72 3.74 -3.94
C ALA A 46 8.84 3.77 -2.41
N ALA A 47 7.73 3.65 -1.70
CA ALA A 47 7.71 3.57 -0.23
C ALA A 47 8.45 2.32 0.28
N GLN A 48 8.20 1.15 -0.33
CA GLN A 48 8.93 -0.08 0.01
C GLN A 48 10.43 0.08 -0.21
N LEU A 49 10.85 0.64 -1.34
CA LEU A 49 12.26 0.87 -1.62
C LEU A 49 12.91 1.87 -0.65
N LEU A 50 12.17 2.88 -0.17
CA LEU A 50 12.66 3.79 0.87
C LEU A 50 12.84 3.06 2.20
N GLU A 51 11.89 2.20 2.57
CA GLU A 51 11.95 1.37 3.79
C GLU A 51 13.12 0.38 3.76
N ASP A 52 13.33 -0.30 2.63
CA ASP A 52 14.45 -1.23 2.41
C ASP A 52 15.82 -0.53 2.60
N HIS A 53 15.87 0.77 2.35
CA HIS A 53 17.05 1.62 2.54
C HIS A 53 17.07 2.38 3.88
N ASN A 54 16.16 2.09 4.82
CA ASN A 54 15.97 2.80 6.09
C ASN A 54 15.79 4.32 5.94
N ALA A 55 15.26 4.75 4.80
CA ALA A 55 14.97 6.15 4.53
C ALA A 55 13.57 6.50 5.07
N PRO A 56 13.43 7.61 5.82
CA PRO A 56 12.14 8.01 6.34
C PRO A 56 11.19 8.40 5.20
N TRP A 57 9.92 8.05 5.35
CA TRP A 57 8.89 8.52 4.44
C TRP A 57 8.59 9.99 4.70
N ALA A 58 8.24 10.71 3.64
CA ALA A 58 7.69 12.04 3.81
C ALA A 58 6.29 11.92 4.46
N PRO A 59 5.88 12.87 5.33
CA PRO A 59 4.58 12.82 6.00
C PRO A 59 3.39 12.65 5.04
N LEU A 60 3.52 13.21 3.83
CA LEU A 60 2.50 13.11 2.79
C LEU A 60 2.37 11.69 2.23
N VAL A 61 3.49 10.98 2.08
CA VAL A 61 3.53 9.59 1.63
C VAL A 61 2.88 8.69 2.69
N GLU A 62 3.21 8.89 3.96
CA GLU A 62 2.58 8.20 5.09
C GLU A 62 1.07 8.38 5.09
N GLN A 63 0.60 9.62 4.97
CA GLN A 63 -0.84 9.93 4.97
C GLN A 63 -1.57 9.24 3.83
N VAL A 64 -1.04 9.30 2.60
CA VAL A 64 -1.69 8.68 1.43
C VAL A 64 -1.76 7.16 1.57
N LEU A 65 -0.69 6.52 2.04
CA LEU A 65 -0.66 5.07 2.26
C LEU A 65 -1.60 4.64 3.39
N TYR A 66 -1.66 5.42 4.49
CA TYR A 66 -2.57 5.17 5.60
C TYR A 66 -4.03 5.24 5.16
N GLU A 67 -4.43 6.30 4.45
CA GLU A 67 -5.79 6.47 3.94
C GLU A 67 -6.15 5.41 2.90
N ALA A 68 -5.20 5.00 2.05
CA ALA A 68 -5.43 3.90 1.14
C ALA A 68 -5.67 2.58 1.89
N GLY A 69 -4.84 2.26 2.89
CA GLY A 69 -5.01 1.07 3.73
C GLY A 69 -6.35 1.07 4.48
N LYS A 70 -6.83 2.23 4.93
CA LYS A 70 -8.15 2.37 5.55
C LYS A 70 -9.28 2.03 4.58
N ARG A 71 -9.25 2.55 3.35
CA ARG A 71 -10.25 2.27 2.32
C ARG A 71 -10.30 0.79 1.91
N PHE A 72 -9.15 0.12 1.84
CA PHE A 72 -9.12 -1.32 1.57
C PHE A 72 -9.79 -2.11 2.70
N ARG A 73 -9.47 -1.79 3.96
CA ARG A 73 -10.12 -2.43 5.13
C ARG A 73 -11.63 -2.20 5.16
N GLU A 74 -12.09 -1.00 4.84
CA GLU A 74 -13.52 -0.68 4.77
C GLU A 74 -14.22 -1.43 3.62
N ALA A 75 -13.57 -1.55 2.46
CA ALA A 75 -14.08 -2.32 1.32
C ALA A 75 -14.15 -3.83 1.61
N ASP A 76 -13.16 -4.38 2.32
CA ASP A 76 -13.17 -5.78 2.74
C ASP A 76 -14.26 -6.04 3.80
N ALA A 77 -14.44 -5.15 4.76
CA ALA A 77 -15.51 -5.23 5.75
C ALA A 77 -16.91 -5.13 5.11
N ALA A 78 -17.08 -4.27 4.09
CA ALA A 78 -18.33 -4.16 3.34
C ALA A 78 -18.63 -5.44 2.55
N ARG A 79 -17.60 -6.09 1.97
CA ARG A 79 -17.73 -7.38 1.30
C ARG A 79 -18.11 -8.50 2.26
N GLU A 80 -17.52 -8.54 3.45
CA GLU A 80 -17.86 -9.54 4.47
C GLU A 80 -19.27 -9.35 5.05
N ALA A 81 -19.79 -8.12 5.08
CA ALA A 81 -21.18 -7.84 5.44
C ALA A 81 -22.18 -8.33 4.38
N THR A 82 -21.79 -8.36 3.09
CA THR A 82 -22.63 -8.88 2.00
C THR A 82 -22.55 -10.41 1.84
N ASP A 83 -21.53 -11.06 2.38
CA ASP A 83 -21.33 -12.52 2.31
C ASP A 83 -22.02 -13.27 3.48
N ARG A 84 -22.60 -12.54 4.45
CA ARG A 84 -23.41 -13.10 5.53
C ARG A 84 -24.89 -13.17 5.14
N GLU A 85 -25.19 -14.02 4.16
CA GLU A 85 -26.50 -14.67 4.02
C GLU A 85 -26.63 -15.77 5.10
N PRO A 86 -27.82 -16.07 5.64
CA PRO A 86 -27.97 -16.94 6.80
C PRO A 86 -27.73 -18.41 6.42
N GLU A 87 -26.83 -19.04 7.19
CA GLU A 87 -26.86 -20.46 7.58
C GLU A 87 -26.91 -21.52 6.45
N GLY A 88 -25.74 -22.11 6.18
CA GLY A 88 -25.62 -23.32 5.37
C GLY A 88 -24.21 -23.89 5.41
N ASP A 89 -23.86 -24.50 6.56
CA ASP A 89 -22.88 -25.58 6.73
C ASP A 89 -21.61 -25.59 5.84
N GLY A 90 -20.44 -25.23 6.41
CA GLY A 90 -19.16 -25.48 5.73
C GLY A 90 -17.93 -24.65 6.13
N VAL A 91 -18.04 -23.69 7.05
CA VAL A 91 -16.95 -22.71 7.35
C VAL A 91 -15.70 -23.36 7.98
N VAL A 92 -15.81 -24.56 8.55
CA VAL A 92 -14.67 -25.25 9.19
C VAL A 92 -13.60 -25.68 8.18
N GLY A 93 -13.93 -25.82 6.89
CA GLY A 93 -12.95 -26.18 5.84
C GLY A 93 -12.04 -25.03 5.39
N SER A 94 -12.44 -23.77 5.61
CA SER A 94 -11.71 -22.60 5.09
C SER A 94 -10.52 -22.22 5.99
N LEU A 95 -10.71 -22.32 7.31
CA LEU A 95 -9.68 -21.96 8.29
C LEU A 95 -8.43 -22.85 8.20
N THR A 96 -8.58 -24.15 7.91
CA THR A 96 -7.43 -25.08 7.80
C THR A 96 -6.57 -24.82 6.55
N ARG A 97 -7.14 -24.21 5.50
CA ARG A 97 -6.41 -23.90 4.26
C ARG A 97 -5.53 -22.65 4.40
N PHE A 98 -5.95 -21.67 5.20
CA PHE A 98 -5.21 -20.43 5.41
C PHE A 98 -3.93 -20.64 6.23
N PHE A 99 -3.93 -21.53 7.23
CA PHE A 99 -2.75 -21.74 8.11
C PHE A 99 -1.70 -22.72 7.58
N SER A 100 -1.97 -23.47 6.50
CA SER A 100 -1.03 -24.46 5.96
C SER A 100 0.06 -23.84 5.06
N GLY A 101 -0.07 -22.57 4.66
CA GLY A 101 0.84 -21.91 3.72
C GLY A 101 2.05 -21.18 4.33
N PHE A 102 2.13 -21.02 5.66
CA PHE A 102 3.12 -20.14 6.29
C PHE A 102 4.34 -20.86 6.88
N ARG A 103 4.51 -22.18 6.69
CA ARG A 103 5.60 -22.94 7.35
C ARG A 103 6.32 -23.97 6.48
N ARG A 104 6.78 -23.57 5.29
CA ARG A 104 7.86 -24.21 4.48
C ARG A 104 8.03 -23.35 3.22
N SER A 105 9.19 -22.84 2.81
CA SER A 105 10.60 -23.10 3.09
C SER A 105 11.41 -21.82 2.84
#